data_AF-A0A060BMX6-F1
#
_entry.id   AF-A0A060BMX6-F1
#
_cell.length_a   1.000
_cell.length_b   1.000
_cell.length_c   1.000
_cell.angle_alpha   90.00
_cell.angle_beta   90.00
_cell.angle_gamma   90.00
#
_symmetry.space_group_name_H-M   'P 1'
#
loop_
_entity.id
_entity.type
_entity.pdbx_description
1 polymer ?
#
loop_
_entity_poly.entity_id
_entity_poly.type
_entity_poly.pdbx_seq_one_letter_code
_entity_poly.pdbx_strand_id
1 'polypeptide(L)' 'MQQEEARWWRDASIAFWQSVNGLPLPEGAREPGHSLETYREMQFPEAPGN' A
#
# COMPACT_ATOMS: atom_id res chain seq x y z
N MET A 1 -5.54 3.53 14.70
CA MET A 1 -4.36 4.31 14.29
C MET A 1 -3.22 3.38 13.85
N GLN A 2 -2.35 2.84 14.72
CA GLN A 2 -1.14 2.11 14.28
C GLN A 2 -1.39 0.90 13.35
N GLN A 3 -2.43 0.09 13.61
CA GLN A 3 -2.77 -1.05 12.74
C GLN A 3 -3.37 -0.64 11.39
N GLU A 4 -4.11 0.47 11.35
CA GLU A 4 -4.68 0.99 10.11
C GLU A 4 -3.60 1.64 9.26
N GLU A 5 -2.63 2.31 9.91
CA GLU A 5 -1.45 2.82 9.25
C GLU A 5 -0.60 1.70 8.63
N ALA A 6 -0.32 0.66 9.41
CA ALA A 6 0.40 -0.50 8.91
C ALA A 6 -0.31 -1.17 7.72
N ARG A 7 -1.66 -1.15 7.69
CA ARG A 7 -2.44 -1.72 6.58
C ARG A 7 -2.27 -0.93 5.29
N TRP A 8 -2.43 0.40 5.32
CA TRP A 8 -2.27 1.19 4.10
C TRP A 8 -0.81 1.23 3.63
N TRP A 9 0.16 1.23 4.56
CA TRP A 9 1.58 1.10 4.22
C TRP A 9 1.89 -0.20 3.48
N ARG A 10 1.36 -1.34 3.97
CA ARG A 10 1.49 -2.64 3.29
C ARG A 10 0.92 -2.56 1.88
N ASP A 11 -0.33 -2.11 1.76
CA ASP A 11 -1.04 -2.16 0.48
C ASP A 11 -0.42 -1.24 -0.57
N ALA A 12 -0.02 -0.02 -0.17
CA ALA A 12 0.69 0.91 -1.04
C ALA A 12 2.02 0.32 -1.53
N SER A 13 2.79 -0.31 -0.64
CA SER A 13 4.06 -0.97 -0.98
C SER A 13 3.86 -2.11 -1.97
N ILE A 14 2.87 -2.97 -1.73
CA ILE A 14 2.55 -4.09 -2.63
C ILE A 14 2.12 -3.58 -4.01
N ALA A 15 1.18 -2.61 -4.06
CA ALA A 15 0.69 -2.05 -5.31
C ALA A 15 1.82 -1.41 -6.14
N PHE A 16 2.77 -0.73 -5.48
CA PHE A 16 3.93 -0.16 -6.14
C PHE A 16 4.82 -1.26 -6.76
N TRP A 17 5.23 -2.25 -5.98
CA TRP A 17 6.13 -3.31 -6.48
C TRP A 17 5.48 -4.21 -7.53
N GLN A 18 4.17 -4.44 -7.47
CA GLN A 18 3.44 -5.11 -8.54
C GLN A 18 3.45 -4.29 -9.84
N SER A 19 3.28 -2.96 -9.76
CA SER A 19 3.34 -2.11 -10.95
C SER A 19 4.72 -2.09 -11.62
N VAL A 20 5.80 -2.24 -10.83
CA VAL A 20 7.18 -2.23 -11.31
C VAL A 20 7.60 -3.59 -11.87
N ASN A 21 7.24 -4.69 -11.19
CA ASN A 21 7.74 -6.02 -11.53
C ASN A 21 6.74 -6.86 -12.35
N GLY A 22 5.46 -6.50 -12.36
CA GLY A 22 4.40 -7.25 -13.06
C GLY A 22 4.14 -8.66 -12.49
N LEU A 23 4.61 -8.94 -11.27
CA LEU A 23 4.47 -10.25 -10.64
C LEU A 23 3.15 -10.38 -9.86
N PRO A 24 2.48 -11.55 -9.94
CA PRO A 24 1.30 -11.82 -9.13
C PRO A 24 1.69 -12.01 -7.67
N LEU A 25 0.70 -11.88 -6.78
CA LEU A 25 0.91 -12.21 -5.37
C LEU A 25 1.01 -13.74 -5.17
N PRO A 26 1.73 -14.18 -4.13
CA PRO A 26 1.69 -15.58 -3.70
C PRO A 26 0.26 -16.02 -3.35
N GLU A 27 0.00 -17.31 -3.48
CA GLU A 27 -1.28 -17.89 -3.07
C GLU A 27 -1.59 -17.60 -1.59
N GLY A 28 -2.83 -17.20 -1.30
CA GLY A 28 -3.28 -16.85 0.04
C GLY A 28 -2.85 -15.46 0.55
N ALA A 29 -2.01 -14.73 -0.20
CA ALA A 29 -1.71 -13.34 0.11
C ALA A 29 -2.91 -12.45 -0.23
N ARG A 30 -3.23 -11.52 0.68
CA ARG A 30 -4.29 -10.54 0.45
C ARG A 30 -3.83 -9.51 -0.59
N GLU A 31 -4.73 -9.16 -1.51
CA GLU A 31 -4.53 -8.06 -2.45
C GLU A 31 -4.49 -6.68 -1.75
N PRO A 32 -3.90 -5.65 -2.38
CA PRO A 32 -4.07 -4.28 -1.93
C PRO A 32 -5.55 -3.89 -1.89
N GLY A 33 -5.97 -3.13 -0.88
CA GLY A 33 -7.37 -2.68 -0.78
C GLY A 33 -7.78 -1.68 -1.87
N HIS A 34 -6.82 -0.98 -2.49
CA HIS A 34 -7.05 0.03 -3.53
C HIS A 34 -5.99 -0.06 -4.65
N SER A 35 -6.17 0.72 -5.73
CA SER A 35 -5.20 0.80 -6.81
C SER A 35 -3.98 1.66 -6.42
N LEU A 36 -2.88 1.50 -7.17
CA LEU A 36 -1.69 2.34 -6.98
C LEU A 36 -1.98 3.83 -7.14
N GLU A 37 -2.89 4.21 -8.05
CA GLU A 37 -3.30 5.61 -8.24
C GLU A 37 -3.95 6.16 -6.98
N THR A 38 -4.88 5.42 -6.38
CA THR A 38 -5.51 5.82 -5.12
C THR A 38 -4.48 6.03 -4.00
N TYR A 39 -3.47 5.16 -3.89
CA TYR A 39 -2.41 5.34 -2.89
C TYR A 39 -1.49 6.53 -3.17
N ARG A 40 -1.28 6.90 -4.45
CA ARG A 40 -0.47 8.08 -4.83
C ARG A 40 -1.16 9.40 -4.51
N GLU A 41 -2.49 9.42 -4.53
CA GLU A 41 -3.29 10.61 -4.19
C GLU A 41 -3.46 10.79 -2.68
N MET A 42 -3.09 9.79 -1.86
CA MET A 42 -3.15 9.93 -0.41
C MET A 42 -2.19 11.01 0.08
N GLN A 43 -2.76 12.01 0.74
CA GLN A 43 -2.01 13.10 1.37
C GLN A 43 -1.97 12.81 2.87
N PHE A 44 -0.76 12.74 3.43
CA PHE A 44 -0.53 12.58 4.86
C PHE A 44 0.03 13.90 5.41
N PRO A 45 -0.84 14.85 5.82
CA PRO A 45 -0.42 16.18 6.25
C PRO A 45 0.46 16.15 7.51
N GLU A 46 0.35 15.09 8.31
CA GLU A 46 1.29 14.76 9.39
C GLU A 46 2.02 13.48 8.97
N ALA A 47 3.26 13.61 8.49
CA ALA A 47 4.10 12.44 8.27
C ALA A 47 4.41 11.80 9.64
N PRO A 48 4.15 10.48 9.84
CA PRO A 48 4.48 9.83 11.09
C PRO A 48 6.01 9.85 11.28
N GLY A 49 6.50 10.65 12.22
CA GLY A 49 7.93 10.88 12.42
C GLY A 49 8.35 11.96 13.41
N ASN A 50 7.50 12.33 14.40
CA ASN A 50 7.91 13.13 15.57
C ASN A 50 7.76 12.32 16.86
#